data_AF-A0A085WGS4-F1
#
_entry.id   AF-A0A085WGS4-F1
#
_cell.length_a   1.000
_cell.length_b   1.000
_cell.length_c   1.000
_cell.angle_alpha   90.00
_cell.angle_beta   90.00
_cell.angle_gamma   90.00
#
_symmetry.space_group_name_H-M   'P 1'
#
loop_
_entity.id
_entity.type
_entity.pdbx_description
1 polymer ?
#
loop_
_entity_poly.entity_id
_entity_poly.type
_entity_poly.pdbx_seq_one_letter_code
_entity_poly.pdbx_strand_id
1 'polypeptide(L)'
;MRYFGVLALLAAVLGGSIMFHKRLKAEALEAQKDADAARIQKDYLERVGWMRTNPDEKSYREELAPFFKTYFEQVDAHLTKYKGNKEFDSYIAEVERKAEGGKDEKVAERKAAYEYTRKVFDAFRKGKYSPVWTATDKGMRLDVVSADVVMVQGTPQVRFLLALWGAQRELKDDGKVKKMITSAAFEASWKLTDAKGKLFGEMKGQDPSNKIDYPERYIAEFPPQMVLGHYDMDLVPSEVAKMEIAFKVSSRSTSGGTADANYLWKLDVPSDWRLSAGMKWEGATEETRPEEEIDPAAAAKTP
;
A
#
# COMPACT_ATOMS: atom_id res chain seq x y z
N MET A 1 -48.45 9.44 51.44
CA MET A 1 -47.76 9.93 50.23
C MET A 1 -46.31 10.41 50.45
N ARG A 2 -45.90 10.91 51.64
CA ARG A 2 -44.52 11.43 51.86
C ARG A 2 -43.37 10.41 51.67
N TYR A 3 -43.57 9.14 52.01
CA TYR A 3 -42.53 8.10 51.87
C TYR A 3 -42.30 7.64 50.42
N PHE A 4 -43.31 7.78 49.56
CA PHE A 4 -43.24 7.36 48.16
C PHE A 4 -42.30 8.27 47.34
N GLY A 5 -42.31 9.58 47.63
CA GLY A 5 -41.40 10.54 47.01
C GLY A 5 -39.93 10.31 47.39
N VAL A 6 -39.66 9.92 48.65
CA VAL A 6 -38.29 9.61 49.11
C VAL A 6 -37.78 8.30 48.50
N LEU A 7 -38.63 7.28 48.40
CA LEU A 7 -38.28 6.01 47.75
C LEU A 7 -38.02 6.19 46.24
N ALA A 8 -38.84 7.00 45.55
CA ALA A 8 -38.61 7.32 44.14
C ALA A 8 -37.30 8.10 43.92
N LEU A 9 -36.97 9.04 44.81
CA LEU A 9 -35.72 9.81 44.74
C LEU A 9 -34.50 8.92 44.99
N LEU A 10 -34.56 8.01 45.97
CA LEU A 10 -33.49 7.04 46.23
C LEU A 10 -33.29 6.09 45.05
N ALA A 11 -34.38 5.60 44.44
CA ALA A 11 -34.30 4.77 43.24
C ALA A 11 -33.67 5.53 42.05
N ALA A 12 -33.99 6.82 41.89
CA ALA A 12 -33.41 7.67 40.85
C ALA A 12 -31.91 7.92 41.08
N VAL A 13 -31.48 8.19 42.33
CA VAL A 13 -30.07 8.40 42.67
C VAL A 13 -29.25 7.11 42.50
N LEU A 14 -29.78 5.96 42.94
CA LEU A 14 -29.15 4.67 42.74
C LEU A 14 -29.07 4.30 41.26
N GLY A 15 -30.15 4.50 40.50
CA GLY A 15 -30.19 4.30 39.06
C GLY A 15 -29.19 5.20 38.31
N GLY A 16 -29.13 6.48 38.67
CA GLY A 16 -28.18 7.44 38.13
C GLY A 16 -26.73 7.07 38.44
N SER A 17 -26.44 6.62 39.66
CA SER A 17 -25.10 6.19 40.09
C SER A 17 -24.64 4.92 39.35
N ILE A 18 -25.54 3.96 39.14
CA ILE A 18 -25.25 2.73 38.37
C ILE A 18 -25.00 3.07 36.90
N MET A 19 -25.82 3.92 36.28
CA MET A 19 -25.61 4.34 34.90
C MET A 19 -24.30 5.13 34.73
N PHE A 20 -24.00 6.04 35.66
CA PHE A 20 -22.75 6.79 35.67
C PHE A 20 -21.53 5.87 35.82
N HIS A 21 -21.58 4.90 36.74
CA HIS A 21 -20.51 3.92 36.92
C HIS A 21 -20.33 3.01 35.70
N LYS A 22 -21.43 2.59 35.06
CA LYS A 22 -21.38 1.82 33.81
C LYS A 22 -20.75 2.63 32.68
N ARG A 23 -21.10 3.91 32.57
CA ARG A 23 -20.51 4.83 31.58
C ARG A 23 -19.01 5.03 31.82
N LEU A 24 -18.59 5.32 33.05
CA LEU A 24 -17.18 5.46 33.39
C LEU A 24 -16.38 4.18 33.12
N LYS A 25 -16.95 3.01 33.42
CA LYS A 25 -16.32 1.72 33.08
C LYS A 25 -16.20 1.50 31.57
N ALA A 26 -17.21 1.89 30.80
CA ALA A 26 -17.17 1.79 29.34
C ALA A 26 -16.12 2.75 28.75
N GLU A 27 -16.10 4.00 29.19
CA GLU A 27 -15.09 4.99 28.78
C GLU A 27 -13.67 4.54 29.16
N ALA A 28 -13.47 4.00 30.36
CA ALA A 28 -12.19 3.44 30.77
C ALA A 28 -11.77 2.21 29.94
N LEU A 29 -12.71 1.34 29.58
CA LEU A 29 -12.44 0.17 28.74
C LEU A 29 -12.05 0.57 27.31
N GLU A 30 -12.76 1.53 26.70
CA GLU A 30 -12.40 2.06 25.39
C GLU A 30 -11.03 2.77 25.44
N ALA A 31 -10.75 3.57 26.46
CA ALA A 31 -9.43 4.20 26.62
C ALA A 31 -8.30 3.16 26.75
N GLN A 32 -8.54 2.04 27.45
CA GLN A 32 -7.58 0.93 27.54
C GLN A 32 -7.40 0.21 26.20
N LYS A 33 -8.47 0.05 25.43
CA LYS A 33 -8.42 -0.55 24.09
C LYS A 33 -7.58 0.32 23.16
N ASP A 34 -7.86 1.61 23.10
CA ASP A 34 -7.13 2.55 22.24
C ASP A 34 -5.64 2.62 22.62
N ALA A 35 -5.34 2.64 23.92
CA ALA A 35 -3.96 2.63 24.41
C ALA A 35 -3.20 1.35 24.03
N ASP A 36 -3.85 0.18 24.09
CA ASP A 36 -3.22 -1.08 23.69
C ASP A 36 -3.02 -1.17 22.17
N ALA A 37 -3.99 -0.70 21.37
CA ALA A 37 -3.83 -0.59 19.92
C ALA A 37 -2.67 0.35 19.54
N ALA A 38 -2.57 1.50 20.20
CA ALA A 38 -1.47 2.45 20.00
C ALA A 38 -0.10 1.86 20.38
N ARG A 39 -0.04 1.05 21.45
CA ARG A 39 1.16 0.30 21.84
C ARG A 39 1.60 -0.65 20.72
N ILE A 40 0.67 -1.44 20.16
CA ILE A 40 0.97 -2.39 19.07
C ILE A 40 1.53 -1.65 17.85
N GLN A 41 0.89 -0.54 17.46
CA GLN A 41 1.38 0.29 16.36
C GLN A 41 2.77 0.85 16.65
N LYS A 42 3.03 1.33 17.87
CA LYS A 42 4.35 1.82 18.27
C LYS A 42 5.42 0.72 18.18
N ASP A 43 5.15 -0.45 18.76
CA ASP A 43 6.07 -1.59 18.75
C ASP A 43 6.39 -2.05 17.31
N TYR A 44 5.39 -2.00 16.41
CA TYR A 44 5.59 -2.21 14.98
C TYR A 44 6.51 -1.15 14.37
N LEU A 45 6.22 0.13 14.60
CA LEU A 45 6.94 1.25 13.99
C LEU A 45 8.41 1.32 14.43
N GLU A 46 8.71 0.93 15.67
CA GLU A 46 10.09 0.83 16.17
C GLU A 46 10.91 -0.23 15.43
N ARG A 47 10.28 -1.35 15.04
CA ARG A 47 10.94 -2.47 14.38
C ARG A 47 11.00 -2.32 12.86
N VAL A 48 9.94 -1.81 12.25
CA VAL A 48 9.84 -1.66 10.79
C VAL A 48 10.91 -0.71 10.24
N GLY A 49 11.33 0.27 11.04
CA GLY A 49 12.39 1.21 10.67
C GLY A 49 13.67 0.49 10.24
N TRP A 50 14.11 -0.49 11.04
CA TRP A 50 15.28 -1.33 10.74
C TRP A 50 15.09 -2.16 9.47
N MET A 51 14.00 -2.92 9.39
CA MET A 51 13.74 -3.80 8.25
C MET A 51 13.68 -3.03 6.92
N ARG A 52 13.00 -1.88 6.92
CA ARG A 52 12.85 -1.03 5.74
C ARG A 52 14.22 -0.62 5.20
N THR A 53 15.15 -0.23 6.07
CA THR A 53 16.47 0.28 5.68
C THR A 53 17.52 -0.79 5.40
N ASN A 54 17.22 -2.08 5.57
CA ASN A 54 18.20 -3.16 5.40
C ASN A 54 18.57 -3.39 3.92
N PRO A 55 19.77 -3.00 3.44
CA PRO A 55 20.09 -3.14 2.01
C PRO A 55 20.26 -4.59 1.55
N ASP A 56 20.45 -5.55 2.45
CA ASP A 56 20.52 -6.96 2.10
C ASP A 56 19.13 -7.54 1.85
N GLU A 57 18.79 -7.73 0.57
CA GLU A 57 17.51 -8.30 0.14
C GLU A 57 17.22 -9.67 0.75
N LYS A 58 18.25 -10.51 0.91
CA LYS A 58 18.06 -11.89 1.41
C LYS A 58 17.67 -11.85 2.89
N SER A 59 18.47 -11.16 3.70
CA SER A 59 18.17 -10.94 5.12
C SER A 59 16.80 -10.29 5.31
N TYR A 60 16.45 -9.27 4.51
CA TYR A 60 15.13 -8.65 4.53
C TYR A 60 14.01 -9.68 4.31
N ARG A 61 14.10 -10.50 3.26
CA ARG A 61 13.07 -11.50 2.93
C ARG A 61 12.91 -12.56 4.02
N GLU A 62 14.02 -12.98 4.63
CA GLU A 62 14.02 -13.95 5.75
C GLU A 62 13.37 -13.37 7.02
N GLU A 63 13.46 -12.05 7.24
CA GLU A 63 12.88 -11.36 8.40
C GLU A 63 11.38 -11.05 8.26
N LEU A 64 10.84 -10.96 7.04
CA LEU A 64 9.44 -10.56 6.79
C LEU A 64 8.42 -11.44 7.52
N ALA A 65 8.51 -12.76 7.35
CA ALA A 65 7.56 -13.70 7.95
C ALA A 65 7.57 -13.67 9.49
N PRO A 66 8.72 -13.79 10.19
CA PRO A 66 8.73 -13.70 11.65
C PRO A 66 8.33 -12.32 12.18
N PHE A 67 8.66 -11.25 11.46
CA PHE A 67 8.23 -9.89 11.81
C PHE A 67 6.70 -9.77 11.81
N PHE A 68 6.06 -10.15 10.70
CA PHE A 68 4.60 -10.05 10.59
C PHE A 68 3.88 -11.04 11.52
N LYS A 69 4.42 -12.24 11.72
CA LYS A 69 3.88 -13.19 12.70
C LYS A 69 3.79 -12.54 14.08
N THR A 70 4.88 -11.91 14.53
CA THR A 70 4.91 -11.25 15.85
C THR A 70 3.90 -10.11 15.93
N TYR A 71 3.75 -9.31 14.87
CA TYR A 71 2.76 -8.24 14.81
C TYR A 71 1.33 -8.78 14.93
N PHE A 72 0.97 -9.80 14.13
CA PHE A 72 -0.38 -10.34 14.14
C PHE A 72 -0.72 -11.15 15.39
N GLU A 73 0.25 -11.74 16.08
CA GLU A 73 0.04 -12.33 17.41
C GLU A 73 -0.43 -11.26 18.42
N GLN A 74 0.15 -10.06 18.38
CA GLN A 74 -0.29 -8.96 19.23
C GLN A 74 -1.68 -8.44 18.84
N VAL A 75 -1.95 -8.30 17.55
CA VAL A 75 -3.28 -7.92 17.04
C VAL A 75 -4.33 -8.94 17.49
N ASP A 76 -4.07 -10.24 17.37
CA ASP A 76 -5.02 -11.28 17.75
C ASP A 76 -5.27 -11.30 19.26
N ALA A 77 -4.23 -11.06 20.07
CA ALA A 77 -4.36 -10.90 21.51
C ALA A 77 -5.23 -9.68 21.86
N HIS A 78 -5.02 -8.55 21.19
CA HIS A 78 -5.82 -7.34 21.34
C HIS A 78 -7.31 -7.58 21.02
N LEU A 79 -7.58 -8.12 19.82
CA LEU A 79 -8.95 -8.41 19.39
C LEU A 79 -9.64 -9.41 20.32
N THR A 80 -8.92 -10.41 20.82
CA THR A 80 -9.45 -11.35 21.81
C THR A 80 -9.80 -10.66 23.13
N LYS A 81 -8.90 -9.83 23.65
CA LYS A 81 -9.07 -9.13 24.93
C LYS A 81 -10.24 -8.15 24.91
N TYR A 82 -10.41 -7.42 23.82
CA TYR A 82 -11.43 -6.37 23.68
C TYR A 82 -12.65 -6.79 22.85
N LYS A 83 -12.78 -8.10 22.53
CA LYS A 83 -13.87 -8.66 21.71
C LYS A 83 -14.03 -7.95 20.36
N GLY A 84 -12.91 -7.61 19.74
CA GLY A 84 -12.85 -6.99 18.42
C GLY A 84 -13.21 -7.98 17.30
N ASN A 85 -13.39 -7.44 16.09
CA ASN A 85 -13.73 -8.22 14.92
C ASN A 85 -12.51 -8.97 14.37
N LYS A 86 -12.53 -10.30 14.45
CA LYS A 86 -11.45 -11.17 13.95
C LYS A 86 -11.57 -11.51 12.46
N GLU A 87 -12.70 -11.17 11.83
CA GLU A 87 -12.89 -11.35 10.40
C GLU A 87 -12.37 -10.15 9.60
N PHE A 88 -12.07 -9.02 10.25
CA PHE A 88 -11.54 -7.80 9.63
C PHE A 88 -12.41 -7.25 8.49
N ASP A 89 -13.73 -7.46 8.56
CA ASP A 89 -14.71 -7.12 7.53
C ASP A 89 -15.61 -5.92 7.90
N SER A 90 -15.28 -5.22 8.99
CA SER A 90 -16.09 -4.10 9.49
C SER A 90 -16.31 -3.00 8.44
N TYR A 91 -15.30 -2.70 7.61
CA TYR A 91 -15.42 -1.72 6.54
C TYR A 91 -16.41 -2.16 5.46
N ILE A 92 -16.30 -3.40 4.97
CA ILE A 92 -17.17 -3.89 3.90
C ILE A 92 -18.62 -4.01 4.38
N ALA A 93 -18.83 -4.46 5.62
CA ALA A 93 -20.16 -4.49 6.24
C ALA A 93 -20.78 -3.09 6.33
N GLU A 94 -19.99 -2.06 6.64
CA GLU A 94 -20.47 -0.66 6.65
C GLU A 94 -20.84 -0.18 5.25
N VAL A 95 -20.01 -0.48 4.25
CA VAL A 95 -20.27 -0.13 2.83
C VAL A 95 -21.57 -0.78 2.35
N GLU A 96 -21.77 -2.07 2.64
CA GLU A 96 -22.97 -2.82 2.24
C GLU A 96 -24.24 -2.28 2.89
N ARG A 97 -24.20 -2.02 4.20
CA ARG A 97 -25.31 -1.39 4.93
C ARG A 97 -25.69 -0.02 4.36
N LYS A 98 -24.71 0.77 3.88
CA LYS A 98 -24.97 2.08 3.24
C LYS A 98 -25.52 1.92 1.82
N ALA A 99 -25.11 0.89 1.10
CA ALA A 99 -25.60 0.57 -0.24
C ALA A 99 -27.09 0.21 -0.23
N GLU A 100 -27.53 -0.58 0.76
CA GLU A 100 -28.95 -0.91 0.99
C GLU A 100 -29.83 0.34 1.21
N GLY A 101 -29.24 1.42 1.74
CA GLY A 101 -29.89 2.71 1.90
C GLY A 101 -29.99 3.57 0.62
N GLY A 102 -29.54 3.06 -0.54
CA GLY A 102 -29.75 3.65 -1.86
C GLY A 102 -28.95 4.92 -2.17
N LYS A 103 -27.82 5.18 -1.47
CA LYS A 103 -27.14 6.50 -1.50
C LYS A 103 -25.68 6.50 -1.93
N ASP A 104 -25.13 5.41 -2.46
CA ASP A 104 -23.69 5.35 -2.73
C ASP A 104 -23.36 4.79 -4.13
N GLU A 105 -23.14 5.71 -5.07
CA GLU A 105 -22.69 5.41 -6.44
C GLU A 105 -21.25 4.87 -6.48
N LYS A 106 -20.49 4.97 -5.38
CA LYS A 106 -19.09 4.53 -5.28
C LYS A 106 -18.92 3.19 -4.56
N VAL A 107 -19.99 2.43 -4.36
CA VAL A 107 -19.93 1.13 -3.68
C VAL A 107 -18.96 0.19 -4.38
N ALA A 108 -19.06 0.04 -5.70
CA ALA A 108 -18.19 -0.86 -6.45
C ALA A 108 -16.70 -0.50 -6.32
N GLU A 109 -16.36 0.80 -6.42
CA GLU A 109 -14.99 1.29 -6.24
C GLU A 109 -14.46 1.01 -4.82
N ARG A 110 -15.28 1.27 -3.79
CA ARG A 110 -14.94 1.01 -2.39
C ARG A 110 -14.74 -0.47 -2.10
N LYS A 111 -15.59 -1.33 -2.68
CA LYS A 111 -15.48 -2.79 -2.59
C LYS A 111 -14.18 -3.27 -3.23
N ALA A 112 -13.88 -2.82 -4.44
CA ALA A 112 -12.65 -3.18 -5.14
C ALA A 112 -11.38 -2.75 -4.37
N ALA A 113 -11.37 -1.53 -3.81
CA ALA A 113 -10.24 -1.06 -2.99
C ALA A 113 -10.08 -1.87 -1.69
N TYR A 114 -11.20 -2.24 -1.03
CA TYR A 114 -11.19 -3.12 0.14
C TYR A 114 -10.67 -4.51 -0.23
N GLU A 115 -11.16 -5.13 -1.29
CA GLU A 115 -10.74 -6.47 -1.74
C GLU A 115 -9.24 -6.50 -2.07
N TYR A 116 -8.74 -5.47 -2.76
CA TYR A 116 -7.31 -5.34 -3.03
C TYR A 116 -6.50 -5.24 -1.73
N THR A 117 -6.91 -4.37 -0.81
CA THR A 117 -6.27 -4.23 0.51
C THR A 117 -6.32 -5.53 1.29
N ARG A 118 -7.46 -6.23 1.27
CA ARG A 118 -7.67 -7.47 2.00
C ARG A 118 -6.78 -8.59 1.47
N LYS A 119 -6.60 -8.70 0.16
CA LYS A 119 -5.68 -9.69 -0.44
C LYS A 119 -4.26 -9.51 0.09
N VAL A 120 -3.78 -8.27 0.16
CA VAL A 120 -2.43 -7.96 0.67
C VAL A 120 -2.35 -8.20 2.20
N PHE A 121 -3.35 -7.76 2.95
CA PHE A 121 -3.45 -8.01 4.39
C PHE A 121 -3.37 -9.49 4.74
N ASP A 122 -4.14 -10.31 4.03
CA ASP A 122 -4.15 -11.76 4.18
C ASP A 122 -2.79 -12.38 3.86
N ALA A 123 -2.07 -11.85 2.86
CA ALA A 123 -0.72 -12.32 2.54
C ALA A 123 0.25 -12.07 3.69
N PHE A 124 0.20 -10.89 4.33
CA PHE A 124 1.01 -10.61 5.52
C PHE A 124 0.63 -11.54 6.69
N ARG A 125 -0.66 -11.63 6.99
CA ARG A 125 -1.18 -12.42 8.12
C ARG A 125 -0.87 -13.91 7.98
N LYS A 126 -0.93 -14.45 6.77
CA LYS A 126 -0.65 -15.85 6.46
C LYS A 126 0.84 -16.14 6.25
N GLY A 127 1.73 -15.14 6.40
CA GLY A 127 3.16 -15.29 6.13
C GLY A 127 3.48 -15.63 4.68
N LYS A 128 2.59 -15.26 3.74
CA LYS A 128 2.73 -15.49 2.30
C LYS A 128 3.24 -14.27 1.54
N TYR A 129 3.44 -13.15 2.23
CA TYR A 129 4.03 -11.97 1.64
C TYR A 129 5.53 -12.22 1.38
N SER A 130 5.88 -12.34 0.10
CA SER A 130 7.24 -12.63 -0.36
C SER A 130 7.47 -11.86 -1.66
N PRO A 131 8.02 -10.63 -1.60
CA PRO A 131 8.21 -9.84 -2.80
C PRO A 131 9.21 -10.51 -3.76
N VAL A 132 9.02 -10.33 -5.07
CA VAL A 132 9.93 -10.85 -6.10
C VAL A 132 11.17 -9.96 -6.24
N TRP A 133 10.99 -8.65 -6.12
CA TRP A 133 12.07 -7.66 -6.08
C TRP A 133 11.84 -6.68 -4.94
N THR A 134 12.92 -6.25 -4.31
CA THR A 134 12.85 -5.33 -3.18
C THR A 134 14.11 -4.48 -3.13
N ALA A 135 13.97 -3.21 -2.80
CA ALA A 135 15.09 -2.31 -2.64
C ALA A 135 14.73 -1.20 -1.67
N THR A 136 15.75 -0.61 -1.05
CA THR A 136 15.60 0.53 -0.15
C THR A 136 16.42 1.71 -0.60
N ASP A 137 15.86 2.90 -0.50
CA ASP A 137 16.55 4.17 -0.69
C ASP A 137 15.87 5.26 0.14
N LYS A 138 16.66 6.21 0.65
CA LYS A 138 16.21 7.35 1.48
C LYS A 138 15.22 7.01 2.60
N GLY A 139 15.38 5.84 3.22
CA GLY A 139 14.49 5.39 4.29
C GLY A 139 13.09 4.98 3.81
N MET A 140 12.91 4.74 2.51
CA MET A 140 11.75 4.06 1.95
C MET A 140 12.18 2.68 1.44
N ARG A 141 11.24 1.75 1.38
CA ARG A 141 11.45 0.45 0.72
C ARG A 141 10.35 0.21 -0.28
N LEU A 142 10.73 -0.10 -1.50
CA LEU A 142 9.80 -0.51 -2.55
C LEU A 142 9.91 -2.02 -2.76
N ASP A 143 8.79 -2.68 -2.57
CA ASP A 143 8.61 -4.09 -2.86
C ASP A 143 7.75 -4.25 -4.12
N VAL A 144 8.31 -4.91 -5.12
CA VAL A 144 7.51 -5.50 -6.20
C VAL A 144 7.09 -6.87 -5.71
N VAL A 145 5.82 -6.98 -5.32
CA VAL A 145 5.24 -8.17 -4.68
C VAL A 145 5.11 -9.30 -5.70
N SER A 146 4.63 -8.98 -6.90
CA SER A 146 4.57 -9.90 -8.02
C SER A 146 4.64 -9.15 -9.35
N ALA A 147 4.95 -9.88 -10.42
CA ALA A 147 5.05 -9.37 -11.77
C ALA A 147 4.48 -10.43 -12.73
N ASP A 148 3.16 -10.49 -12.83
CA ASP A 148 2.42 -11.57 -13.49
C ASP A 148 1.69 -11.08 -14.74
N VAL A 149 1.59 -11.91 -15.77
CA VAL A 149 0.75 -11.60 -16.94
C VAL A 149 -0.72 -11.80 -16.56
N VAL A 150 -1.52 -10.75 -16.74
CA VAL A 150 -2.95 -10.72 -16.44
C VAL A 150 -3.73 -10.16 -17.62
N MET A 151 -5.00 -10.52 -17.73
CA MET A 151 -5.91 -9.95 -18.72
C MET A 151 -6.56 -8.69 -18.16
N VAL A 152 -6.27 -7.54 -18.76
CA VAL A 152 -6.87 -6.24 -18.43
C VAL A 152 -7.71 -5.79 -19.60
N GLN A 153 -9.03 -5.70 -19.40
CA GLN A 153 -9.99 -5.33 -20.46
C GLN A 153 -9.87 -6.17 -21.75
N GLY A 154 -9.44 -7.44 -21.63
CA GLY A 154 -9.25 -8.33 -22.77
C GLY A 154 -7.87 -8.29 -23.42
N THR A 155 -6.96 -7.42 -22.95
CA THR A 155 -5.58 -7.34 -23.41
C THR A 155 -4.62 -7.94 -22.36
N PRO A 156 -3.67 -8.80 -22.76
CA PRO A 156 -2.66 -9.29 -21.83
C PRO A 156 -1.67 -8.16 -21.49
N GLN A 157 -1.45 -7.96 -20.20
CA GLN A 157 -0.50 -6.98 -19.66
C GLN A 157 0.28 -7.60 -18.50
N VAL A 158 1.52 -7.17 -18.29
CA VAL A 158 2.30 -7.54 -17.11
C VAL A 158 1.89 -6.61 -15.96
N ARG A 159 1.31 -7.17 -14.91
CA ARG A 159 0.93 -6.44 -13.70
C ARG A 159 2.02 -6.53 -12.65
N PHE A 160 2.61 -5.39 -12.32
CA PHE A 160 3.55 -5.21 -11.22
C PHE A 160 2.77 -4.79 -9.97
N LEU A 161 2.57 -5.70 -9.03
CA LEU A 161 1.96 -5.36 -7.74
C LEU A 161 3.02 -4.72 -6.84
N LEU A 162 2.72 -3.53 -6.32
CA LEU A 162 3.66 -2.74 -5.53
C LEU A 162 3.19 -2.56 -4.08
N ALA A 163 4.17 -2.58 -3.19
CA ALA A 163 4.04 -2.14 -1.82
C ALA A 163 5.21 -1.22 -1.46
N LEU A 164 4.92 0.06 -1.25
CA LEU A 164 5.90 1.02 -0.75
C LEU A 164 5.75 1.15 0.76
N TRP A 165 6.87 1.02 1.46
CA TRP A 165 6.96 1.12 2.91
C TRP A 165 7.61 2.43 3.29
N GLY A 166 7.02 3.09 4.28
CA GLY A 166 7.67 4.18 4.97
C GLY A 166 7.59 5.55 4.28
N ALA A 167 6.65 5.70 3.36
CA ALA A 167 6.29 7.00 2.83
C ALA A 167 5.75 7.93 3.93
N GLN A 168 6.09 9.21 3.83
CA GLN A 168 5.64 10.24 4.76
C GLN A 168 4.13 10.47 4.64
N ARG A 169 3.48 10.61 5.80
CA ARG A 169 2.05 10.84 5.90
C ARG A 169 1.76 12.18 6.55
N GLU A 170 0.67 12.79 6.12
CA GLU A 170 0.13 14.00 6.70
C GLU A 170 -1.32 13.79 7.12
N LEU A 171 -1.64 14.27 8.32
CA LEU A 171 -3.02 14.43 8.73
C LEU A 171 -3.52 15.75 8.14
N LYS A 172 -4.29 15.67 7.06
CA LYS A 172 -4.91 16.85 6.46
C LYS A 172 -6.27 17.11 7.12
N ASP A 173 -6.46 18.32 7.60
CA ASP A 173 -7.75 18.79 8.12
C ASP A 173 -8.36 19.76 7.10
N ASP A 174 -9.39 19.30 6.39
CA ASP A 174 -10.13 20.12 5.40
C ASP A 174 -11.30 20.88 6.06
N GLY A 175 -11.33 21.00 7.39
CA GLY A 175 -12.35 21.72 8.17
C GLY A 175 -13.68 20.97 8.35
N LYS A 176 -13.89 19.88 7.60
CA LYS A 176 -15.05 18.97 7.73
C LYS A 176 -14.66 17.56 8.16
N VAL A 177 -13.49 17.09 7.74
CA VAL A 177 -12.99 15.74 7.98
C VAL A 177 -11.47 15.80 8.09
N LYS A 178 -10.92 15.13 9.10
CA LYS A 178 -9.49 14.84 9.17
C LYS A 178 -9.20 13.58 8.37
N LYS A 179 -8.32 13.67 7.38
CA LYS A 179 -7.94 12.55 6.52
C LYS A 179 -6.44 12.35 6.58
N MET A 180 -6.00 11.12 6.82
CA MET A 180 -4.61 10.74 6.60
C MET A 180 -4.36 10.65 5.09
N ILE A 181 -3.36 11.37 4.60
CA ILE A 181 -2.93 11.34 3.22
C ILE A 181 -1.46 10.97 3.21
N THR A 182 -1.06 10.08 2.31
CA THR A 182 0.35 9.80 2.06
C THR A 182 0.77 10.65 0.86
N SER A 183 1.75 11.53 1.06
CA SER A 183 2.24 12.42 0.00
C SER A 183 3.32 11.70 -0.80
N ALA A 184 2.99 10.54 -1.37
CA ALA A 184 3.87 9.77 -2.25
C ALA A 184 3.42 9.93 -3.71
N ALA A 185 4.33 10.42 -4.55
CA ALA A 185 4.17 10.47 -5.99
C ALA A 185 5.17 9.49 -6.63
N PHE A 186 4.72 8.79 -7.66
CA PHE A 186 5.53 7.78 -8.34
C PHE A 186 5.76 8.16 -9.80
N GLU A 187 6.96 7.86 -10.28
CA GLU A 187 7.28 7.79 -11.70
C GLU A 187 7.90 6.41 -11.97
N ALA A 188 7.46 5.75 -13.03
CA ALA A 188 8.00 4.47 -13.48
C ALA A 188 8.54 4.60 -14.90
N SER A 189 9.64 3.92 -15.21
CA SER A 189 10.15 3.79 -16.56
C SER A 189 10.65 2.39 -16.83
N TRP A 190 10.32 1.86 -18.01
CA TRP A 190 10.81 0.58 -18.50
C TRP A 190 11.59 0.82 -19.78
N LYS A 191 12.91 0.68 -19.72
CA LYS A 191 13.80 0.81 -20.87
C LYS A 191 14.04 -0.57 -21.47
N LEU A 192 13.71 -0.73 -22.75
CA LEU A 192 13.72 -2.00 -23.46
C LEU A 192 14.92 -2.06 -24.40
N THR A 193 15.74 -3.09 -24.30
CA THR A 193 16.91 -3.28 -25.18
C THR A 193 16.95 -4.67 -25.78
N ASP A 194 17.52 -4.78 -26.98
CA ASP A 194 17.82 -6.07 -27.60
C ASP A 194 19.01 -6.78 -26.90
N ALA A 195 19.35 -7.98 -27.37
CA ALA A 195 20.46 -8.76 -26.79
C ALA A 195 21.83 -8.09 -26.94
N LYS A 196 21.99 -7.17 -27.91
CA LYS A 196 23.21 -6.41 -28.19
C LYS A 196 23.26 -5.08 -27.41
N GLY A 197 22.21 -4.76 -26.65
CA GLY A 197 22.10 -3.51 -25.88
C GLY A 197 21.58 -2.33 -26.70
N LYS A 198 21.11 -2.53 -27.94
CA LYS A 198 20.47 -1.47 -28.72
C LYS A 198 19.11 -1.15 -28.09
N LEU A 199 18.84 0.14 -27.90
CA LEU A 199 17.54 0.62 -27.41
C LEU A 199 16.46 0.26 -28.43
N PHE A 200 15.43 -0.43 -27.95
CA PHE A 200 14.22 -0.72 -28.71
C PHE A 200 13.13 0.31 -28.44
N GLY A 201 12.95 0.69 -27.16
CA GLY A 201 11.94 1.65 -26.76
C GLY A 201 11.95 1.92 -25.25
N GLU A 202 11.12 2.86 -24.83
CA GLU A 202 10.92 3.22 -23.43
C GLU A 202 9.42 3.36 -23.16
N MET A 203 8.95 2.78 -22.05
CA MET A 203 7.61 3.02 -21.52
C MET A 203 7.72 3.85 -20.25
N LYS A 204 6.75 4.71 -20.00
CA LYS A 204 6.68 5.53 -18.78
C LYS A 204 5.33 5.38 -18.11
N GLY A 205 5.34 5.36 -16.79
CA GLY A 205 4.16 5.37 -15.93
C GLY A 205 4.26 6.51 -14.91
N GLN A 206 3.11 7.04 -14.51
CA GLN A 206 3.01 8.05 -13.43
C GLN A 206 2.60 7.34 -12.14
N ASP A 207 1.67 7.87 -11.35
CA ASP A 207 1.17 7.17 -10.17
C ASP A 207 0.61 5.77 -10.52
N PRO A 208 0.79 4.77 -9.63
CA PRO A 208 0.26 3.43 -9.85
C PRO A 208 -1.27 3.42 -9.87
N SER A 209 -1.83 2.54 -10.68
CA SER A 209 -3.26 2.22 -10.68
C SER A 209 -3.70 1.65 -9.32
N ASN A 210 -4.93 1.99 -8.92
CA ASN A 210 -5.48 1.65 -7.60
C ASN A 210 -4.53 1.99 -6.44
N LYS A 211 -3.88 3.16 -6.49
CA LYS A 211 -3.04 3.64 -5.38
C LYS A 211 -3.86 3.77 -4.09
N ILE A 212 -3.47 3.01 -3.07
CA ILE A 212 -4.05 3.05 -1.73
C ILE A 212 -3.00 3.62 -0.78
N ASP A 213 -3.12 4.91 -0.51
CA ASP A 213 -2.21 5.67 0.35
C ASP A 213 -2.33 5.30 1.84
N TYR A 214 -3.52 4.89 2.26
CA TYR A 214 -3.84 4.60 3.66
C TYR A 214 -4.67 3.32 3.78
N PRO A 215 -4.07 2.13 3.64
CA PRO A 215 -4.75 0.84 3.75
C PRO A 215 -5.53 0.65 5.05
N GLU A 216 -5.06 1.26 6.14
CA GLU A 216 -5.65 1.16 7.48
C GLU A 216 -7.08 1.73 7.55
N ARG A 217 -7.49 2.54 6.55
CA ARG A 217 -8.89 2.97 6.43
C ARG A 217 -9.86 1.84 6.10
N TYR A 218 -9.36 0.77 5.49
CA TYR A 218 -10.14 -0.38 5.04
C TYR A 218 -10.07 -1.52 6.07
N ILE A 219 -8.90 -1.69 6.69
CA ILE A 219 -8.66 -2.68 7.74
C ILE A 219 -7.81 -2.00 8.81
N ALA A 220 -8.40 -1.68 9.97
CA ALA A 220 -7.73 -0.87 10.99
C ALA A 220 -6.41 -1.47 11.50
N GLU A 221 -6.32 -2.80 11.49
CA GLU A 221 -5.18 -3.58 11.92
C GLU A 221 -4.14 -3.82 10.82
N PHE A 222 -4.32 -3.24 9.63
CA PHE A 222 -3.35 -3.33 8.54
C PHE A 222 -1.99 -2.77 8.99
N PRO A 223 -0.86 -3.41 8.63
CA PRO A 223 0.47 -2.93 8.98
C PRO A 223 0.69 -1.44 8.66
N PRO A 224 1.09 -0.62 9.63
CA PRO A 224 1.24 0.82 9.44
C PRO A 224 2.23 1.25 8.34
N GLN A 225 2.03 2.46 7.79
CA GLN A 225 2.97 3.15 6.88
C GLN A 225 3.22 2.46 5.53
N MET A 226 2.23 1.77 5.01
CA MET A 226 2.29 1.18 3.66
C MET A 226 1.45 1.97 2.66
N VAL A 227 1.91 1.98 1.41
CA VAL A 227 1.17 2.39 0.22
C VAL A 227 1.11 1.21 -0.73
N LEU A 228 -0.07 0.90 -1.23
CA LEU A 228 -0.27 -0.18 -2.19
C LEU A 228 -0.62 0.39 -3.55
N GLY A 229 -0.27 -0.32 -4.62
CA GLY A 229 -0.67 0.07 -5.98
C GLY A 229 -0.19 -0.96 -6.97
N HIS A 230 -0.47 -0.76 -8.24
CA HIS A 230 0.12 -1.58 -9.30
C HIS A 230 0.33 -0.79 -10.58
N TYR A 231 1.24 -1.28 -11.42
CA TYR A 231 1.34 -0.87 -12.81
C TYR A 231 0.93 -2.01 -13.71
N ASP A 232 0.21 -1.68 -14.78
CA ASP A 232 -0.05 -2.58 -15.88
C ASP A 232 0.80 -2.11 -17.06
N MET A 233 1.73 -2.95 -17.48
CA MET A 233 2.63 -2.69 -18.60
C MET A 233 2.21 -3.58 -19.77
N ASP A 234 2.16 -3.02 -20.97
CA ASP A 234 1.90 -3.82 -22.17
C ASP A 234 3.00 -4.86 -22.39
N LEU A 235 2.63 -5.97 -23.02
CA LEU A 235 3.63 -6.93 -23.48
C LEU A 235 4.61 -6.26 -24.44
N VAL A 236 5.87 -6.66 -24.36
CA VAL A 236 6.94 -6.05 -25.15
C VAL A 236 7.18 -6.82 -26.45
N PRO A 237 7.77 -6.20 -27.48
CA PRO A 237 8.13 -6.88 -28.72
C PRO A 237 9.01 -8.11 -28.51
N SER A 238 8.86 -9.10 -29.40
CA SER A 238 9.56 -10.40 -29.32
C SER A 238 11.09 -10.29 -29.32
N GLU A 239 11.60 -9.21 -29.93
CA GLU A 239 12.99 -8.85 -30.12
C GLU A 239 13.64 -8.27 -28.85
N VAL A 240 12.84 -7.81 -27.89
CA VAL A 240 13.34 -7.29 -26.62
C VAL A 240 13.89 -8.45 -25.80
N ALA A 241 15.16 -8.34 -25.42
CA ALA A 241 15.84 -9.36 -24.63
C ALA A 241 16.04 -8.93 -23.18
N LYS A 242 16.27 -7.62 -22.96
CA LYS A 242 16.58 -7.06 -21.65
C LYS A 242 15.70 -5.86 -21.33
N MET A 243 15.41 -5.69 -20.05
CA MET A 243 14.61 -4.59 -19.54
C MET A 243 15.28 -3.99 -18.31
N GLU A 244 15.33 -2.67 -18.28
CA GLU A 244 15.70 -1.89 -17.11
C GLU A 244 14.45 -1.20 -16.57
N ILE A 245 14.05 -1.57 -15.36
CA ILE A 245 12.88 -1.06 -14.67
C ILE A 245 13.37 -0.06 -13.62
N ALA A 246 12.93 1.18 -13.73
CA ALA A 246 13.20 2.20 -12.72
C ALA A 246 11.91 2.72 -12.12
N PHE A 247 11.88 2.86 -10.79
CA PHE A 247 10.84 3.56 -10.08
C PHE A 247 11.45 4.71 -9.29
N LYS A 248 10.88 5.89 -9.42
CA LYS A 248 11.18 7.05 -8.59
C LYS A 248 9.99 7.33 -7.71
N VAL A 249 10.26 7.56 -6.44
CA VAL A 249 9.23 7.85 -5.44
C VAL A 249 9.62 9.12 -4.72
N SER A 250 8.79 10.15 -4.87
CA SER A 250 8.92 11.39 -4.12
C SER A 250 7.96 11.36 -2.94
N SER A 251 8.48 11.53 -1.73
CA SER A 251 7.69 11.58 -0.50
C SER A 251 7.89 12.88 0.25
N ARG A 252 6.81 13.65 0.42
CA ARG A 252 6.86 14.96 1.09
C ARG A 252 6.44 14.88 2.55
N SER A 253 7.26 15.43 3.43
CA SER A 253 6.97 15.59 4.85
C SER A 253 6.14 16.84 5.13
N THR A 254 5.40 16.82 6.24
CA THR A 254 4.63 17.98 6.73
C THR A 254 5.51 19.14 7.17
N SER A 255 6.77 18.89 7.54
CA SER A 255 7.78 19.91 7.85
C SER A 255 8.37 20.58 6.61
N GLY A 256 7.98 20.15 5.40
CA GLY A 256 8.35 20.78 4.14
C GLY A 256 9.51 20.13 3.38
N GLY A 257 10.20 19.15 3.98
CA GLY A 257 11.24 18.38 3.29
C GLY A 257 10.67 17.33 2.33
N THR A 258 11.39 17.04 1.25
CA THR A 258 11.08 15.99 0.29
C THR A 258 12.18 14.93 0.28
N ALA A 259 11.80 13.67 0.26
CA ALA A 259 12.70 12.54 0.07
C ALA A 259 12.40 11.87 -1.28
N ASP A 260 13.38 11.88 -2.18
CA ASP A 260 13.29 11.25 -3.49
C ASP A 260 14.10 9.96 -3.49
N ALA A 261 13.39 8.82 -3.50
CA ALA A 261 13.98 7.49 -3.58
C ALA A 261 13.98 6.97 -5.02
N ASN A 262 15.05 6.28 -5.41
CA ASN A 262 15.21 5.70 -6.73
C ASN A 262 15.50 4.20 -6.62
N TYR A 263 14.76 3.41 -7.39
CA TYR A 263 14.88 1.96 -7.42
C TYR A 263 15.13 1.53 -8.86
N LEU A 264 16.08 0.61 -9.07
CA LEU A 264 16.50 0.17 -10.38
C LEU A 264 16.70 -1.34 -10.40
N TRP A 265 16.02 -2.02 -11.32
CA TRP A 265 16.20 -3.44 -11.57
C TRP A 265 16.51 -3.69 -13.05
N LYS A 266 17.46 -4.59 -13.31
CA LYS A 266 17.83 -5.02 -14.65
C LYS A 266 17.58 -6.51 -14.76
N LEU A 267 16.85 -6.93 -15.77
CA LEU A 267 16.49 -8.32 -15.96
C LEU A 267 16.48 -8.71 -17.44
N ASP A 268 16.69 -9.99 -17.68
CA ASP A 268 16.32 -10.62 -18.94
C ASP A 268 14.79 -10.74 -18.99
N VAL A 269 14.19 -10.33 -20.11
CA VAL A 269 12.74 -10.28 -20.25
C VAL A 269 12.18 -11.70 -20.32
N PRO A 270 11.28 -12.11 -19.40
CA PRO A 270 10.61 -13.40 -19.46
C PRO A 270 9.88 -13.63 -20.79
N SER A 271 9.80 -14.87 -21.25
CA SER A 271 9.21 -15.19 -22.56
C SER A 271 7.70 -14.87 -22.62
N ASP A 272 7.00 -15.02 -21.51
CA ASP A 272 5.57 -14.74 -21.37
C ASP A 272 5.25 -13.23 -21.35
N TRP A 273 6.25 -12.38 -21.14
CA TRP A 273 6.11 -10.93 -21.21
C TRP A 273 6.23 -10.38 -22.63
N ARG A 274 6.57 -11.25 -23.60
CA ARG A 274 6.77 -10.87 -24.98
C ARG A 274 5.53 -11.15 -25.81
N LEU A 275 5.28 -10.27 -26.76
CA LEU A 275 4.31 -10.47 -27.82
C LEU A 275 4.72 -11.68 -28.68
N SER A 276 3.72 -12.37 -29.22
CA SER A 276 3.94 -13.38 -30.25
C SER A 276 4.62 -12.76 -31.46
N ALA A 277 5.49 -13.53 -32.13
CA ALA A 277 6.22 -13.06 -33.31
C ALA A 277 5.26 -12.48 -34.37
N GLY A 278 5.54 -11.25 -34.84
CA GLY A 278 4.76 -10.57 -35.86
C GLY A 278 3.57 -9.73 -35.34
N MET A 279 3.28 -9.74 -34.04
CA MET A 279 2.33 -8.79 -33.44
C MET A 279 2.94 -7.40 -33.31
N LYS A 280 2.15 -6.36 -33.61
CA LYS A 280 2.58 -4.97 -33.48
C LYS A 280 2.43 -4.51 -32.04
N TRP A 281 3.40 -3.73 -31.59
CA TRP A 281 3.32 -3.03 -30.32
C TRP A 281 2.45 -1.78 -30.49
N GLU A 282 1.26 -1.81 -29.89
CA GLU A 282 0.27 -0.74 -30.02
C GLU A 282 0.59 0.43 -29.07
N GLY A 283 0.22 1.66 -29.44
CA GLY A 283 0.40 2.84 -28.60
C GLY A 283 1.83 3.42 -28.55
N ALA A 284 2.80 2.80 -29.22
CA ALA A 284 4.16 3.33 -29.31
C ALA A 284 4.20 4.63 -30.12
N THR A 285 4.80 5.67 -29.55
CA THR A 285 5.11 6.93 -30.25
C THR A 285 6.59 6.92 -30.61
N GLU A 286 6.91 7.08 -31.90
CA GLU A 286 8.29 7.12 -32.37
C GLU A 286 8.83 8.55 -32.21
N GLU A 287 9.60 8.77 -31.15
CA GLU A 287 10.39 10.00 -31.00
C GLU A 287 11.82 9.75 -31.45
N THR A 288 12.25 10.42 -32.51
CA THR A 288 13.66 10.43 -32.93
C THR A 288 14.45 11.27 -31.94
N ARG A 289 15.16 10.63 -31.00
CA ARG A 289 16.07 11.34 -30.10
C ARG A 289 17.29 11.85 -30.89
N PRO A 290 17.84 13.04 -30.56
CA PRO A 290 19.09 13.52 -31.17
C PRO A 290 20.23 12.51 -30.97
N GLU A 291 21.10 12.35 -31.99
CA GLU A 291 22.21 11.37 -31.97
C GLU A 291 23.13 11.52 -30.73
N GLU A 292 23.23 12.72 -30.17
CA GLU A 292 24.02 13.08 -29.00
C GLU A 292 23.57 12.37 -27.70
N GLU A 293 22.29 11.98 -27.61
CA GLU A 293 21.74 11.23 -26.46
C GLU A 293 21.84 9.70 -26.64
N ILE A 294 22.13 9.25 -27.87
CA ILE A 294 22.13 7.83 -28.27
C ILE A 294 23.56 7.26 -28.27
N ASP A 295 24.56 8.09 -28.58
CA ASP A 295 25.98 7.70 -28.56
C ASP A 295 26.84 8.70 -27.75
N PRO A 296 27.34 8.33 -26.55
CA PRO A 296 28.23 9.19 -25.78
C PRO A 296 29.57 9.50 -26.48
N ALA A 297 29.95 8.77 -27.54
CA ALA A 297 31.10 9.08 -28.38
C ALA A 297 30.80 10.12 -29.49
N ALA A 298 29.53 10.38 -29.80
CA ALA A 298 29.11 11.41 -30.76
C ALA A 298 29.15 12.82 -30.15
N ALA A 299 28.86 12.94 -28.85
CA ALA A 299 28.98 14.19 -28.09
C ALA A 299 30.42 14.77 -28.06
N ALA A 300 31.43 13.96 -28.35
CA ALA A 300 32.84 14.37 -28.41
C ALA A 300 33.30 14.84 -29.81
N LYS A 301 32.40 14.87 -30.81
CA LYS A 301 32.73 15.18 -32.22
C LYS A 301 32.11 16.47 -32.76
N THR A 302 31.40 17.23 -31.95
CA THR A 302 30.89 18.55 -32.33
C THR A 302 32.01 19.59 -32.10
N PRO A 303 32.50 20.31 -33.15
CA PRO A 303 33.54 21.32 -33.02
C PRO A 303 33.10 22.55 -32.22
#